data_AF-A0A9X1CAB6-F1
#
_entry.id   AF-A0A9X1CAB6-F1
#
_cell.length_a   1.000
_cell.length_b   1.000
_cell.length_c   1.000
_cell.angle_alpha   90.00
_cell.angle_beta   90.00
_cell.angle_gamma   90.00
#
_symmetry.space_group_name_H-M   'P 1'
#
loop_
_entity.id
_entity.type
_entity.pdbx_description
1 polymer ?
#
loop_
_entity_poly.entity_id
_entity_poly.type
_entity_poly.pdbx_seq_one_letter_code
_entity_poly.pdbx_strand_id
1 'polypeptide(L)'
;MKNETEILTVKLNEIHSSLTAKSDIEKTEKEIKNLIKNYLPNNYKVLEEVFELEFNKFNKSIFEDFSFLTETKSKEQIRQENTNKLKSKTHKTIDYLSLIEFPNTYDGALYTINEKKDFILKKLNLVFNDNYYSLSKILDLNNIEYRQGETRELAQDLAKSGYLILFSEYNNNGDDYVKLSVKGASYIERKTTKKSKKKSQEEIDEKIEKITEMLIKLGYGQEIIFNEMEEIRDLYSKLNNKNWSELVKGKLIDLGLSQVIEKETISKIFETLIDQKFQLLN
;
A
#
# COMPACT_ATOMS: atom_id res chain seq x y z
N MET A 1 -13.26 5.90 16.10
CA MET A 1 -13.39 4.50 16.57
C MET A 1 -12.21 3.74 15.98
N LYS A 2 -11.43 3.00 16.78
CA LYS A 2 -10.36 2.15 16.23
C LYS A 2 -11.01 1.09 15.33
N ASN A 3 -10.40 0.83 14.18
CA ASN A 3 -10.85 -0.20 13.25
C ASN A 3 -10.77 -1.57 13.97
N GLU A 4 -11.79 -2.43 13.85
CA GLU A 4 -11.82 -3.73 14.55
C GLU A 4 -10.61 -4.60 14.18
N THR A 5 -10.11 -4.47 12.94
CA THR A 5 -8.85 -5.09 12.49
C THR A 5 -7.63 -4.57 13.23
N GLU A 6 -7.55 -3.28 13.55
CA GLU A 6 -6.43 -2.70 14.30
C GLU A 6 -6.40 -3.24 15.74
N ILE A 7 -7.56 -3.32 16.39
CA ILE A 7 -7.67 -3.86 17.75
C ILE A 7 -7.26 -5.33 17.77
N LEU A 8 -7.76 -6.13 16.82
CA LEU A 8 -7.40 -7.53 16.69
C LEU A 8 -5.89 -7.69 16.42
N THR A 9 -5.33 -6.86 15.54
CA THR A 9 -3.89 -6.87 15.22
C THR A 9 -3.02 -6.60 16.45
N VAL A 10 -3.39 -5.63 17.29
CA VAL A 10 -2.68 -5.35 18.54
C VAL A 10 -2.70 -6.57 19.46
N LYS A 11 -3.87 -7.17 19.67
CA LYS A 11 -4.01 -8.36 20.53
C LYS A 11 -3.23 -9.56 20.02
N LEU A 12 -3.24 -9.81 18.71
CA LEU A 12 -2.46 -10.91 18.13
C LEU A 12 -0.95 -10.66 18.25
N ASN A 13 -0.48 -9.41 18.12
CA ASN A 13 0.92 -9.06 18.36
C ASN A 13 1.35 -9.28 19.82
N GLU A 14 0.49 -8.97 20.79
CA GLU A 14 0.73 -9.24 22.21
C GLU A 14 0.84 -10.76 22.47
N ILE A 15 -0.06 -11.55 21.90
CA ILE A 15 0.01 -13.02 21.97
C ILE A 15 1.30 -13.52 21.30
N HIS A 16 1.59 -13.09 20.08
CA HIS A 16 2.78 -13.50 19.33
C HIS A 16 4.08 -13.24 20.12
N SER A 17 4.17 -12.08 20.77
CA SER A 17 5.34 -11.64 21.54
C SER A 17 5.49 -12.40 22.87
N SER A 18 4.39 -12.85 23.47
CA SER A 18 4.38 -13.58 24.75
C SER A 18 4.56 -15.10 24.61
N LEU A 19 4.50 -15.64 23.38
CA LEU A 19 4.67 -17.07 23.13
C LEU A 19 6.10 -17.56 23.46
N THR A 20 6.17 -18.57 24.32
CA THR A 20 7.40 -19.26 24.74
C THR A 20 7.23 -20.78 24.69
N ALA A 21 8.33 -21.53 24.84
CA ALA A 21 8.29 -23.01 24.91
C ALA A 21 7.47 -23.55 26.10
N LYS A 22 7.13 -22.70 27.07
CA LYS A 22 6.30 -23.05 28.25
C LYS A 22 4.82 -22.69 28.05
N SER A 23 4.45 -22.00 26.98
CA SER A 23 3.08 -21.60 26.70
C SER A 23 2.17 -22.82 26.48
N ASP A 24 0.93 -22.70 26.93
CA ASP A 24 -0.13 -23.67 26.64
C ASP A 24 -0.66 -23.44 25.22
N ILE A 25 -0.07 -24.16 24.26
CA ILE A 25 -0.29 -23.98 22.82
C ILE A 25 -1.77 -24.17 22.45
N GLU A 26 -2.41 -25.22 22.96
CA GLU A 26 -3.82 -25.53 22.63
C GLU A 26 -4.77 -24.45 23.15
N LYS A 27 -4.52 -23.97 24.39
CA LYS A 27 -5.28 -22.87 24.97
C LYS A 27 -5.09 -21.59 24.16
N THR A 28 -3.86 -21.26 23.77
CA THR A 28 -3.58 -20.05 22.98
C THR A 28 -4.15 -20.12 21.57
N GLU A 29 -4.10 -21.28 20.89
CA GLU A 29 -4.77 -21.46 19.59
C GLU A 29 -6.29 -21.21 19.70
N LYS A 30 -6.93 -21.74 20.75
CA LYS A 30 -8.35 -21.51 21.00
C LYS A 30 -8.66 -20.04 21.28
N GLU A 31 -7.79 -19.35 22.02
CA GLU A 31 -7.92 -17.92 22.28
C GLU A 31 -7.84 -17.10 21.00
N ILE A 32 -6.86 -17.37 20.13
CA ILE A 32 -6.71 -16.69 18.84
C ILE A 32 -7.95 -16.86 17.96
N LYS A 33 -8.46 -18.09 17.82
CA LYS A 33 -9.69 -18.36 17.04
C LYS A 33 -10.88 -17.59 17.57
N ASN A 34 -11.05 -17.55 18.90
CA ASN A 34 -12.13 -16.79 19.53
C ASN A 34 -11.97 -15.29 19.27
N LEU A 35 -10.75 -14.75 19.33
CA LEU A 35 -10.49 -13.35 19.00
C LEU A 35 -10.85 -13.04 17.54
N ILE A 36 -10.41 -13.86 16.58
CA ILE A 36 -10.75 -13.70 15.16
C ILE A 36 -12.28 -13.68 14.97
N LYS A 37 -13.00 -14.64 15.58
CA LYS A 37 -14.46 -14.73 15.48
C LYS A 37 -15.18 -13.54 16.09
N ASN A 38 -14.69 -13.04 17.23
CA ASN A 38 -15.33 -11.94 17.96
C ASN A 38 -15.14 -10.59 17.27
N TYR A 39 -13.97 -10.35 16.67
CA TYR A 39 -13.64 -9.07 16.05
C TYR A 39 -14.00 -9.00 14.57
N LEU A 40 -14.11 -10.13 13.87
CA LEU A 40 -14.39 -10.16 12.42
C LEU A 40 -15.43 -11.22 12.06
N PRO A 41 -16.68 -11.10 12.54
CA PRO A 41 -17.70 -12.14 12.39
C PRO A 41 -18.09 -12.43 10.93
N ASN A 42 -17.83 -11.51 10.01
CA ASN A 42 -18.10 -11.72 8.57
C ASN A 42 -16.94 -12.40 7.84
N ASN A 43 -15.70 -12.22 8.33
CA ASN A 43 -14.48 -12.70 7.66
C ASN A 43 -13.78 -13.85 8.41
N TYR A 44 -14.31 -14.26 9.58
CA TYR A 44 -13.61 -15.19 10.48
C TYR A 44 -13.27 -16.52 9.82
N LYS A 45 -14.13 -17.06 8.93
CA LYS A 45 -13.88 -18.34 8.27
C LYS A 45 -12.62 -18.29 7.42
N VAL A 46 -12.48 -17.22 6.63
CA VAL A 46 -11.31 -17.01 5.76
C VAL A 46 -10.05 -16.85 6.60
N LEU A 47 -10.12 -16.11 7.70
CA LEU A 47 -8.99 -15.90 8.62
C LEU A 47 -8.65 -17.14 9.45
N GLU A 48 -9.64 -17.95 9.84
CA GLU A 48 -9.43 -19.21 10.53
C GLU A 48 -8.77 -20.23 9.59
N GLU A 49 -9.19 -20.29 8.32
CA GLU A 49 -8.51 -21.07 7.29
C GLU A 49 -7.05 -20.62 7.11
N VAL A 50 -6.79 -19.32 7.03
CA VAL A 50 -5.42 -18.77 6.99
C VAL A 50 -4.61 -19.21 8.22
N PHE A 51 -5.21 -19.14 9.42
CA PHE A 51 -4.55 -19.55 10.65
C PHE A 51 -4.22 -21.04 10.69
N GLU A 52 -5.04 -21.89 10.05
CA GLU A 52 -4.85 -23.34 10.02
C GLU A 52 -3.89 -23.82 8.93
N LEU A 53 -3.86 -23.17 7.76
CA LEU A 53 -3.41 -23.81 6.52
C LEU A 53 -1.90 -23.95 6.27
N GLU A 54 -1.00 -23.34 7.06
CA GLU A 54 0.34 -23.06 6.48
C GLU A 54 1.59 -23.67 7.12
N PHE A 55 1.51 -24.49 8.18
CA PHE A 55 2.76 -25.16 8.60
C PHE A 55 3.14 -26.32 7.67
N ASN A 56 2.16 -27.10 7.21
CA ASN A 56 2.41 -28.36 6.50
C ASN A 56 2.65 -28.19 4.99
N LYS A 57 2.35 -27.04 4.39
CA LYS A 57 2.61 -26.80 2.95
C LYS A 57 3.97 -26.14 2.70
N PHE A 58 4.42 -25.27 3.58
CA PHE A 58 5.63 -24.44 3.37
C PHE A 58 6.90 -25.00 4.03
N ASN A 59 6.78 -25.79 5.11
CA ASN A 59 7.94 -26.38 5.82
C ASN A 59 8.17 -27.87 5.57
N LYS A 60 7.34 -28.51 4.72
CA LYS A 60 7.41 -29.96 4.51
C LYS A 60 8.71 -30.39 3.83
N SER A 61 9.22 -29.64 2.85
CA SER A 61 10.44 -30.05 2.13
C SER A 61 11.72 -29.89 2.96
N ILE A 62 11.82 -28.90 3.85
CA ILE A 62 13.02 -28.72 4.68
C ILE A 62 13.10 -29.75 5.79
N PHE A 63 11.98 -30.26 6.30
CA PHE A 63 11.98 -31.22 7.41
C PHE A 63 11.85 -32.68 6.99
N GLU A 64 11.22 -33.00 5.85
CA GLU A 64 11.11 -34.39 5.38
C GLU A 64 12.39 -34.91 4.73
N ASP A 65 13.17 -34.07 4.03
CA ASP A 65 14.45 -34.49 3.44
C ASP A 65 15.54 -34.78 4.49
N PHE A 66 15.36 -34.30 5.73
CA PHE A 66 16.24 -34.58 6.87
C PHE A 66 15.71 -35.68 7.80
N SER A 67 14.60 -36.33 7.45
CA SER A 67 14.03 -37.45 8.22
C SER A 67 14.90 -38.71 8.23
N PHE A 68 16.03 -38.72 7.53
CA PHE A 68 17.03 -39.79 7.60
C PHE A 68 17.91 -39.75 8.87
N LEU A 69 17.75 -38.72 9.72
CA LEU A 69 18.42 -38.63 11.02
C LEU A 69 17.35 -38.51 12.13
N THR A 70 16.56 -39.57 12.36
CA THR A 70 15.65 -39.60 13.51
C THR A 70 16.44 -39.84 14.80
N GLU A 71 17.11 -38.80 15.30
CA GLU A 71 17.26 -38.66 16.75
C GLU A 71 15.87 -38.46 17.34
N THR A 72 15.54 -39.20 18.40
CA THR A 72 14.31 -38.99 19.17
C THR A 72 14.29 -37.55 19.68
N LYS A 73 13.47 -36.69 19.06
CA LYS A 73 13.34 -35.28 19.49
C LYS A 73 13.00 -35.24 20.98
N SER A 74 13.72 -34.42 21.73
CA SER A 74 13.43 -34.20 23.14
C SER A 74 12.07 -33.53 23.31
N LYS A 75 11.44 -33.69 24.47
CA LYS A 75 10.16 -33.00 24.79
C LYS A 75 10.30 -31.48 24.66
N GLU A 76 11.48 -30.92 24.92
CA GLU A 76 11.75 -29.49 24.78
C GLU A 76 11.84 -29.07 23.31
N GLN A 77 12.46 -29.88 22.45
CA GLN A 77 12.49 -29.63 21.00
C GLN A 77 11.08 -29.66 20.39
N ILE A 78 10.26 -30.65 20.77
CA ILE A 78 8.86 -30.74 20.32
C ILE A 78 8.06 -29.50 20.77
N ARG A 79 8.24 -29.06 22.01
CA ARG A 79 7.59 -27.84 22.52
C ARG A 79 8.02 -26.61 21.75
N GLN A 80 9.33 -26.45 21.50
CA GLN A 80 9.86 -25.32 20.76
C GLN A 80 9.34 -25.28 19.31
N GLU A 81 9.26 -26.44 18.64
CA GLU A 81 8.68 -26.56 17.30
C GLU A 81 7.21 -26.14 17.28
N ASN A 82 6.41 -26.59 18.26
CA ASN A 82 5.00 -26.21 18.37
C ASN A 82 4.84 -24.71 18.64
N THR A 83 5.68 -24.11 19.49
CA THR A 83 5.69 -22.66 19.71
C THR A 83 6.03 -21.90 18.43
N ASN A 84 7.06 -22.33 17.69
CA ASN A 84 7.47 -21.70 16.43
C ASN A 84 6.36 -21.81 15.37
N LYS A 85 5.70 -22.97 15.29
CA LYS A 85 4.54 -23.19 14.42
C LYS A 85 3.40 -22.23 14.75
N LEU A 86 3.06 -22.07 16.03
CA LEU A 86 2.02 -21.13 16.45
C LEU A 86 2.40 -19.68 16.17
N LYS A 87 3.67 -19.30 16.39
CA LYS A 87 4.17 -17.96 16.04
C LYS A 87 4.02 -17.68 14.55
N SER A 88 4.43 -18.62 13.71
CA SER A 88 4.31 -18.51 12.26
C SER A 88 2.84 -18.35 11.81
N LYS A 89 1.94 -19.21 12.29
CA LYS A 89 0.49 -19.07 12.05
C LYS A 89 -0.04 -17.69 12.46
N THR A 90 0.30 -17.24 13.68
CA THR A 90 -0.16 -15.96 14.23
C THR A 90 0.36 -14.78 13.41
N HIS A 91 1.65 -14.78 13.06
CA HIS A 91 2.26 -13.74 12.23
C HIS A 91 1.60 -13.67 10.85
N LYS A 92 1.31 -14.82 10.24
CA LYS A 92 0.62 -14.88 8.96
C LYS A 92 -0.79 -14.29 9.03
N THR A 93 -1.55 -14.60 10.07
CA THR A 93 -2.86 -13.99 10.30
C THR A 93 -2.75 -12.48 10.45
N ILE A 94 -1.74 -11.98 11.18
CA ILE A 94 -1.47 -10.53 11.30
C ILE A 94 -1.22 -9.90 9.94
N ASP A 95 -0.41 -10.54 9.08
CA ASP A 95 -0.17 -10.05 7.73
C ASP A 95 -1.49 -9.94 6.95
N TYR A 96 -2.33 -10.98 6.93
CA TYR A 96 -3.62 -10.93 6.23
C TYR A 96 -4.58 -9.88 6.81
N LEU A 97 -4.56 -9.61 8.11
CA LEU A 97 -5.34 -8.52 8.70
C LEU A 97 -4.93 -7.16 8.14
N SER A 98 -3.63 -6.95 7.87
CA SER A 98 -3.14 -5.72 7.25
C SER A 98 -3.61 -5.54 5.79
N LEU A 99 -4.05 -6.62 5.14
CA LEU A 99 -4.54 -6.60 3.76
C LEU A 99 -6.02 -6.26 3.64
N ILE A 100 -6.76 -6.23 4.76
CA ILE A 100 -8.19 -5.92 4.77
C ILE A 100 -8.37 -4.41 4.59
N GLU A 101 -8.98 -4.00 3.49
CA GLU A 101 -9.67 -2.71 3.37
C GLU A 101 -11.15 -2.96 3.61
N PHE A 102 -11.73 -2.27 4.60
CA PHE A 102 -13.18 -2.09 4.63
C PHE A 102 -13.49 -0.87 3.77
N PRO A 103 -14.14 -1.03 2.62
CA PRO A 103 -14.54 0.13 1.85
C PRO A 103 -15.62 0.85 2.66
N ASN A 104 -15.36 2.10 3.03
CA ASN A 104 -16.42 3.01 3.50
C ASN A 104 -17.43 3.35 2.39
N THR A 105 -17.31 2.74 1.21
CA THR A 105 -18.15 2.92 0.03
C THR A 105 -18.13 1.64 -0.81
N TYR A 106 -18.86 0.62 -0.39
CA TYR A 106 -19.17 -0.53 -1.26
C TYR A 106 -20.42 -0.18 -2.08
N ASP A 107 -20.25 0.15 -3.37
CA ASP A 107 -21.34 0.30 -4.33
C ASP A 107 -21.19 -0.70 -5.50
N GLY A 108 -20.86 -1.96 -5.17
CA GLY A 108 -20.93 -3.08 -6.12
C GLY A 108 -20.07 -2.95 -7.39
N ALA A 109 -19.04 -2.10 -7.41
CA ALA A 109 -18.25 -1.89 -8.61
C ALA A 109 -17.55 -3.18 -9.04
N LEU A 110 -17.93 -3.69 -10.22
CA LEU A 110 -17.26 -4.77 -10.93
C LEU A 110 -15.79 -4.41 -11.11
N TYR A 111 -14.90 -5.03 -10.35
CA TYR A 111 -13.46 -4.87 -10.56
C TYR A 111 -13.11 -5.50 -11.91
N THR A 112 -12.67 -4.68 -12.87
CA THR A 112 -12.05 -5.17 -14.08
C THR A 112 -10.81 -5.99 -13.75
N ILE A 113 -10.39 -6.87 -14.66
CA ILE A 113 -9.17 -7.67 -14.48
C ILE A 113 -7.96 -6.81 -14.14
N ASN A 114 -7.84 -5.62 -14.73
CA ASN A 114 -6.73 -4.70 -14.44
C ASN A 114 -6.84 -4.08 -13.06
N GLU A 115 -8.04 -3.74 -12.60
CA GLU A 115 -8.26 -3.22 -11.25
C GLU A 115 -7.97 -4.30 -10.20
N LYS A 116 -8.34 -5.56 -10.44
CA LYS A 116 -7.96 -6.68 -9.54
C LYS A 116 -6.45 -6.86 -9.49
N LYS A 117 -5.75 -6.82 -10.63
CA LYS A 117 -4.27 -6.88 -10.67
C LYS A 117 -3.63 -5.75 -9.87
N ASP A 118 -4.09 -4.52 -10.09
CA ASP A 118 -3.59 -3.35 -9.35
C ASP A 118 -3.89 -3.45 -7.86
N PHE A 119 -5.08 -3.92 -7.49
CA PHE A 119 -5.47 -4.14 -6.10
C PHE A 119 -4.55 -5.18 -5.44
N ILE A 120 -4.38 -6.34 -6.07
CA ILE A 120 -3.51 -7.42 -5.60
C ILE A 120 -2.08 -6.91 -5.38
N LEU A 121 -1.49 -6.23 -6.35
CA LEU A 121 -0.13 -5.73 -6.25
C LEU A 121 0.02 -4.69 -5.12
N LYS A 122 -0.97 -3.80 -4.94
CA LYS A 122 -0.99 -2.85 -3.81
C LYS A 122 -1.06 -3.56 -2.47
N LYS A 123 -1.91 -4.58 -2.33
CA LYS A 123 -2.05 -5.35 -1.09
C LYS A 123 -0.78 -6.09 -0.76
N LEU A 124 -0.20 -6.81 -1.72
CA LEU A 124 1.06 -7.53 -1.51
C LEU A 124 2.23 -6.60 -1.16
N ASN A 125 2.20 -5.33 -1.60
CA ASN A 125 3.21 -4.34 -1.23
C ASN A 125 3.15 -3.94 0.26
N LEU A 126 2.00 -4.08 0.92
CA LEU A 126 1.88 -3.83 2.37
C LEU A 126 2.60 -4.90 3.20
N VAL A 127 2.70 -6.10 2.65
CA VAL A 127 3.32 -7.28 3.27
C VAL A 127 4.56 -7.72 2.48
N PHE A 128 5.35 -6.75 2.01
CA PHE A 128 6.55 -7.03 1.22
C PHE A 128 7.63 -7.71 2.07
N ASN A 129 7.58 -9.03 2.10
CA ASN A 129 8.48 -9.94 2.81
C ASN A 129 8.64 -11.25 2.02
N ASP A 130 9.29 -12.25 2.61
CA ASP A 130 9.55 -13.54 1.95
C ASP A 130 8.40 -14.55 2.01
N ASN A 131 7.27 -14.20 2.63
CA ASN A 131 6.13 -15.09 2.75
C ASN A 131 5.28 -15.09 1.48
N TYR A 132 4.62 -16.21 1.20
CA TYR A 132 3.70 -16.36 0.07
C TYR A 132 2.25 -16.21 0.50
N TYR A 133 1.45 -15.45 -0.23
CA TYR A 133 0.04 -15.16 0.09
C TYR A 133 -0.87 -15.67 -1.01
N SER A 134 -2.03 -16.20 -0.64
CA SER A 134 -3.05 -16.68 -1.57
C SER A 134 -3.86 -15.50 -2.11
N LEU A 135 -3.94 -15.40 -3.44
CA LEU A 135 -4.73 -14.36 -4.08
C LEU A 135 -6.23 -14.48 -3.79
N SER A 136 -6.79 -15.70 -3.77
CA SER A 136 -8.18 -15.93 -3.38
C SER A 136 -8.46 -15.43 -1.97
N LYS A 137 -7.59 -15.72 -1.00
CA LYS A 137 -7.75 -15.21 0.38
C LYS A 137 -7.68 -13.69 0.45
N ILE A 138 -6.78 -13.05 -0.31
CA ILE A 138 -6.73 -11.58 -0.40
C ILE A 138 -8.05 -11.02 -0.93
N LEU A 139 -8.61 -11.61 -2.01
CA LEU A 139 -9.85 -11.13 -2.61
C LEU A 139 -11.07 -11.41 -1.72
N ASP A 140 -11.17 -12.62 -1.15
CA ASP A 140 -12.25 -13.03 -0.24
C ASP A 140 -12.36 -12.10 0.97
N LEU A 141 -11.22 -11.79 1.61
CA LEU A 141 -11.17 -10.89 2.77
C LEU A 141 -11.63 -9.45 2.47
N ASN A 142 -11.59 -9.06 1.19
CA ASN A 142 -11.96 -7.75 0.71
C ASN A 142 -13.30 -7.78 -0.08
N ASN A 143 -14.04 -8.89 -0.02
CA ASN A 143 -15.32 -9.09 -0.71
C ASN A 143 -15.27 -8.90 -2.24
N ILE A 144 -14.10 -9.17 -2.86
CA ILE A 144 -13.93 -9.05 -4.31
C ILE A 144 -14.23 -10.41 -4.94
N GLU A 145 -15.30 -10.49 -5.72
CA GLU A 145 -15.66 -11.71 -6.44
C GLU A 145 -14.67 -12.04 -7.57
N TYR A 146 -14.49 -13.32 -7.86
CA TYR A 146 -13.68 -13.81 -8.97
C TYR A 146 -14.26 -15.14 -9.49
N ARG A 147 -14.00 -15.44 -10.77
CA ARG A 147 -14.47 -16.68 -11.40
C ARG A 147 -13.59 -17.86 -10.99
N GLN A 148 -14.07 -19.07 -11.23
CA GLN A 148 -13.25 -20.28 -11.02
C GLN A 148 -11.96 -20.22 -11.85
N GLY A 149 -10.83 -20.49 -11.20
CA GLY A 149 -9.50 -20.45 -11.82
C GLY A 149 -8.91 -19.05 -12.04
N GLU A 150 -9.70 -17.98 -11.86
CA GLU A 150 -9.26 -16.62 -12.17
C GLU A 150 -8.07 -16.18 -11.31
N THR A 151 -8.03 -16.51 -10.02
CA THR A 151 -6.90 -16.15 -9.15
C THR A 151 -5.59 -16.80 -9.60
N ARG A 152 -5.65 -18.03 -10.12
CA ARG A 152 -4.50 -18.73 -10.69
C ARG A 152 -4.05 -18.08 -12.00
N GLU A 153 -4.97 -17.74 -12.88
CA GLU A 153 -4.65 -17.03 -14.14
C GLU A 153 -4.01 -15.67 -13.85
N LEU A 154 -4.56 -14.92 -12.88
CA LEU A 154 -4.01 -13.65 -12.42
C LEU A 154 -2.60 -13.81 -11.85
N ALA A 155 -2.37 -14.84 -11.02
CA ALA A 155 -1.06 -15.16 -10.48
C ALA A 155 -0.04 -15.43 -11.61
N GLN A 156 -0.40 -16.29 -12.56
CA GLN A 156 0.47 -16.67 -13.69
C GLN A 156 0.78 -15.48 -14.60
N ASP A 157 -0.21 -14.65 -14.92
CA ASP A 157 -0.03 -13.50 -15.79
C ASP A 157 0.87 -12.43 -15.15
N LEU A 158 0.65 -12.13 -13.86
CA LEU A 158 1.49 -11.20 -13.11
C LEU A 158 2.91 -11.74 -12.89
N ALA A 159 3.06 -13.04 -12.69
CA ALA A 159 4.37 -13.69 -12.60
C ALA A 159 5.11 -13.68 -13.94
N LYS A 160 4.43 -13.97 -15.05
CA LYS A 160 4.99 -13.85 -16.41
C LYS A 160 5.44 -12.42 -16.73
N SER A 161 4.72 -11.43 -16.21
CA SER A 161 5.11 -10.01 -16.30
C SER A 161 6.29 -9.65 -15.38
N GLY A 162 6.72 -10.58 -14.52
CA GLY A 162 7.80 -10.43 -13.56
C GLY A 162 7.42 -9.63 -12.32
N TYR A 163 6.13 -9.43 -12.03
CA TYR A 163 5.68 -8.68 -10.85
C TYR A 163 5.52 -9.57 -9.62
N LEU A 164 5.21 -10.85 -9.82
CA LEU A 164 5.05 -11.83 -8.75
C LEU A 164 6.02 -12.99 -8.92
N ILE A 165 6.26 -13.72 -7.82
CA ILE A 165 6.96 -15.01 -7.79
C ILE A 165 5.92 -16.03 -7.32
N LEU A 166 5.71 -17.08 -8.11
CA LEU A 166 4.76 -18.15 -7.77
C LEU A 166 5.37 -19.09 -6.74
N PHE A 167 4.57 -19.57 -5.79
CA PHE A 167 5.00 -20.67 -4.92
C PHE A 167 5.17 -21.97 -5.70
N SER A 168 4.34 -22.17 -6.73
CA SER A 168 4.31 -23.40 -7.53
C SER A 168 5.55 -23.63 -8.40
N GLU A 169 6.44 -22.66 -8.54
CA GLU A 169 7.81 -22.90 -9.07
C GLU A 169 8.58 -23.91 -8.20
N TYR A 170 8.15 -24.12 -6.95
CA TYR A 170 8.77 -25.05 -6.00
C TYR A 170 7.86 -26.24 -5.63
N ASN A 171 6.60 -26.28 -6.10
CA ASN A 171 5.64 -27.34 -5.79
C ASN A 171 4.55 -27.45 -6.88
N ASN A 172 4.35 -28.64 -7.45
CA ASN A 172 3.45 -28.92 -8.59
C ASN A 172 1.94 -28.74 -8.31
N ASN A 173 1.56 -28.18 -7.17
CA ASN A 173 0.17 -27.89 -6.85
C ASN A 173 -0.14 -26.49 -7.34
N GLY A 174 -0.97 -26.40 -8.39
CA GLY A 174 -1.33 -25.17 -9.11
C GLY A 174 -2.15 -24.18 -8.29
N ASP A 175 -1.61 -23.79 -7.14
CA ASP A 175 -2.20 -22.91 -6.15
C ASP A 175 -1.92 -21.43 -6.52
N ASP A 176 -2.73 -20.52 -5.98
CA ASP A 176 -2.62 -19.08 -6.21
C ASP A 176 -1.76 -18.36 -5.16
N TYR A 177 -0.82 -19.08 -4.55
CA TYR A 177 0.15 -18.54 -3.59
C TYR A 177 1.29 -17.83 -4.31
N VAL A 178 1.48 -16.57 -3.95
CA VAL A 178 2.44 -15.68 -4.61
C VAL A 178 3.15 -14.81 -3.59
N LYS A 179 4.37 -14.37 -3.90
CA LYS A 179 5.01 -13.24 -3.22
C LYS A 179 5.31 -12.12 -4.20
N LEU A 180 5.35 -10.89 -3.71
CA LEU A 180 5.69 -9.74 -4.55
C LEU A 180 7.18 -9.79 -4.90
N SER A 181 7.51 -9.58 -6.17
CA SER A 181 8.90 -9.44 -6.59
C SER A 181 9.40 -8.01 -6.34
N VAL A 182 10.72 -7.82 -6.34
CA VAL A 182 11.35 -6.49 -6.32
C VAL A 182 10.85 -5.61 -7.48
N LYS A 183 10.67 -6.20 -8.67
CA LYS A 183 10.14 -5.48 -9.84
C LYS A 183 8.69 -5.03 -9.62
N GLY A 184 7.88 -5.88 -8.99
CA GLY A 184 6.49 -5.59 -8.61
C GLY A 184 6.39 -4.47 -7.58
N ALA A 185 7.18 -4.53 -6.51
CA ALA A 185 7.26 -3.47 -5.50
C ALA A 185 7.64 -2.12 -6.14
N SER A 186 8.71 -2.13 -6.94
CA SER A 186 9.17 -0.93 -7.65
C SER A 186 8.12 -0.37 -8.62
N TYR A 187 7.30 -1.22 -9.25
CA TYR A 187 6.17 -0.77 -10.08
C TYR A 187 5.12 -0.02 -9.26
N ILE A 188 4.75 -0.52 -8.08
CA ILE A 188 3.77 0.12 -7.20
C ILE A 188 4.30 1.43 -6.62
N GLU A 189 5.56 1.50 -6.22
CA GLU A 189 6.20 2.73 -5.75
C GLU A 189 6.18 3.81 -6.84
N ARG A 190 6.55 3.46 -8.08
CA ARG A 190 6.47 4.39 -9.23
C ARG A 190 5.04 4.84 -9.52
N LYS A 191 4.06 3.93 -9.41
CA LYS A 191 2.65 4.26 -9.66
C LYS A 191 2.07 5.17 -8.59
N THR A 192 2.44 4.94 -7.32
CA THR A 192 2.01 5.76 -6.18
C THR A 192 2.62 7.16 -6.23
N THR A 193 3.91 7.27 -6.54
CA THR A 193 4.59 8.58 -6.73
C THR A 193 4.05 9.35 -7.93
N LYS A 194 3.69 8.68 -9.04
CA LYS A 194 3.00 9.34 -10.16
C LYS A 194 1.61 9.84 -9.76
N LYS A 195 0.86 9.07 -8.97
CA LYS A 195 -0.47 9.48 -8.49
C LYS A 195 -0.39 10.69 -7.55
N SER A 196 0.62 10.75 -6.68
CA SER A 196 0.84 11.93 -5.84
C SER A 196 1.22 13.16 -6.66
N LYS A 197 2.06 13.00 -7.70
CA LYS A 197 2.40 14.09 -8.62
C LYS A 197 1.21 14.61 -9.43
N LYS A 198 0.28 13.73 -9.82
CA LYS A 198 -0.94 14.15 -10.52
C LYS A 198 -1.86 14.95 -9.59
N LYS A 199 -2.05 14.47 -8.36
CA LYS A 199 -2.84 15.18 -7.34
C LYS A 199 -2.25 16.56 -7.03
N SER A 200 -0.92 16.68 -6.98
CA SER A 200 -0.27 17.99 -6.80
C SER A 200 -0.41 18.92 -8.01
N GLN A 201 -0.56 18.41 -9.24
CA GLN A 201 -0.80 19.25 -10.41
C GLN A 201 -2.21 19.86 -10.37
N GLU A 202 -3.23 19.06 -10.03
CA GLU A 202 -4.60 19.55 -9.86
C GLU A 202 -4.67 20.68 -8.80
N GLU A 203 -3.92 20.56 -7.70
CA GLU A 203 -3.81 21.62 -6.69
C GLU A 203 -3.17 22.92 -7.21
N ILE A 204 -2.17 22.82 -8.11
CA ILE A 204 -1.55 23.99 -8.75
C ILE A 204 -2.47 24.62 -9.78
N ASP A 205 -3.17 23.82 -10.57
CA ASP A 205 -4.13 24.31 -11.56
C ASP A 205 -5.23 25.15 -10.87
N GLU A 206 -5.76 24.67 -9.74
CA GLU A 206 -6.71 25.43 -8.91
C GLU A 206 -6.13 26.74 -8.36
N LYS A 207 -4.86 26.73 -7.92
CA LYS A 207 -4.19 27.94 -7.42
C LYS A 207 -3.99 28.97 -8.53
N ILE A 208 -3.58 28.52 -9.72
CA ILE A 208 -3.40 29.39 -10.89
C ILE A 208 -4.73 29.98 -11.35
N GLU A 209 -5.82 29.22 -11.31
CA GLU A 209 -7.14 29.74 -11.65
C GLU A 209 -7.61 30.82 -10.65
N LYS A 210 -7.41 30.60 -9.35
CA LYS A 210 -7.67 31.62 -8.32
C LYS A 210 -6.85 32.90 -8.55
N ILE A 211 -5.58 32.75 -8.92
CA ILE A 211 -4.70 33.89 -9.24
C ILE A 211 -5.18 34.62 -10.49
N THR A 212 -5.58 33.87 -11.53
CA THR A 212 -6.12 34.41 -12.78
C THR A 212 -7.38 35.25 -12.51
N GLU A 213 -8.33 34.73 -11.72
CA GLU A 213 -9.51 35.49 -11.30
C GLU A 213 -9.16 36.74 -10.50
N MET A 214 -8.20 36.64 -9.57
CA MET A 214 -7.74 37.76 -8.76
C MET A 214 -7.13 38.86 -9.66
N LEU A 215 -6.28 38.48 -10.61
CA LEU A 215 -5.63 39.40 -11.54
C LEU A 215 -6.66 40.14 -12.41
N ILE A 216 -7.65 39.43 -12.95
CA ILE A 216 -8.75 40.02 -13.72
C ILE A 216 -9.52 41.04 -12.87
N LYS A 217 -9.85 40.72 -11.62
CA LYS A 217 -10.56 41.62 -10.69
C LYS A 217 -9.78 42.89 -10.36
N LEU A 218 -8.45 42.79 -10.35
CA LEU A 218 -7.53 43.91 -10.10
C LEU A 218 -7.26 44.74 -11.37
N GLY A 219 -7.83 44.37 -12.52
CA GLY A 219 -7.64 45.08 -13.79
C GLY A 219 -6.38 44.68 -14.57
N TYR A 220 -5.70 43.60 -14.15
CA TYR A 220 -4.56 43.04 -14.86
C TYR A 220 -5.04 42.10 -15.98
N GLY A 221 -5.12 42.64 -17.20
CA GLY A 221 -5.59 41.96 -18.40
C GLY A 221 -4.50 41.73 -19.45
N GLN A 222 -3.25 42.03 -19.15
CA GLN A 222 -2.15 41.96 -20.11
C GLN A 222 -1.79 40.50 -20.40
N GLU A 223 -1.75 40.13 -21.68
CA GLU A 223 -1.46 38.76 -22.16
C GLU A 223 -0.17 38.18 -21.58
N ILE A 224 0.86 39.03 -21.42
CA ILE A 224 2.15 38.64 -20.84
C ILE A 224 2.01 38.03 -19.44
N ILE A 225 1.07 38.50 -18.62
CA ILE A 225 0.87 37.97 -17.26
C ILE A 225 0.30 36.56 -17.33
N PHE A 226 -0.70 36.34 -18.19
CA PHE A 226 -1.32 35.03 -18.35
C PHE A 226 -0.37 34.03 -18.98
N ASN A 227 0.43 34.44 -19.96
CA ASN A 227 1.48 33.59 -20.54
C ASN A 227 2.50 33.15 -19.48
N GLU A 228 2.89 34.03 -18.55
CA GLU A 228 3.75 33.66 -17.44
C GLU A 228 3.08 32.69 -16.45
N MET A 229 1.78 32.87 -16.15
CA MET A 229 1.04 31.95 -15.28
C MET A 229 0.89 30.55 -15.91
N GLU A 230 0.64 30.51 -17.21
CA GLU A 230 0.56 29.30 -18.02
C GLU A 230 1.91 28.55 -18.05
N GLU A 231 3.01 29.28 -18.21
CA GLU A 231 4.34 28.69 -18.16
C GLU A 231 4.68 28.15 -16.75
N ILE A 232 4.31 28.89 -15.69
CA ILE A 232 4.45 28.43 -14.29
C ILE A 232 3.68 27.13 -14.07
N ARG A 233 2.47 27.02 -14.63
CA ARG A 233 1.62 25.82 -14.56
C ARG A 233 2.29 24.63 -15.23
N ASP A 234 2.81 24.82 -16.45
CA ASP A 234 3.44 23.78 -17.25
C ASP A 234 4.75 23.25 -16.66
N LEU A 235 5.48 24.11 -15.96
CA LEU A 235 6.78 23.76 -15.37
C LEU A 235 6.67 23.08 -14.01
N TYR A 236 5.52 23.13 -13.33
CA TYR A 236 5.33 22.48 -12.03
C TYR A 236 5.60 20.98 -12.10
N SER A 237 5.04 20.28 -13.09
CA SER A 237 5.22 18.84 -13.27
C SER A 237 6.67 18.41 -13.60
N LYS A 238 7.51 19.36 -14.03
CA LYS A 238 8.87 19.12 -14.55
C LYS A 238 9.97 19.47 -13.55
N LEU A 239 9.66 20.27 -12.53
CA LEU A 239 10.65 20.78 -11.57
C LEU A 239 10.42 20.22 -10.15
N ASN A 240 11.46 20.24 -9.33
CA ASN A 240 11.31 19.99 -7.89
C ASN A 240 10.84 21.27 -7.17
N ASN A 241 10.28 21.15 -5.97
CA ASN A 241 9.66 22.28 -5.25
C ASN A 241 10.61 23.47 -5.04
N LYS A 242 11.91 23.21 -4.80
CA LYS A 242 12.90 24.28 -4.60
C LYS A 242 13.12 25.06 -5.90
N ASN A 243 13.42 24.36 -6.98
CA ASN A 243 13.66 24.96 -8.29
C ASN A 243 12.40 25.65 -8.83
N TRP A 244 11.22 25.07 -8.57
CA TRP A 244 9.96 25.68 -8.97
C TRP A 244 9.70 26.98 -8.19
N SER A 245 9.96 27.01 -6.88
CA SER A 245 9.82 28.23 -6.09
C SER A 245 10.76 29.35 -6.57
N GLU A 246 12.01 29.02 -6.93
CA GLU A 246 12.99 29.96 -7.47
C GLU A 246 12.56 30.48 -8.85
N LEU A 247 12.01 29.61 -9.71
CA LEU A 247 11.48 29.99 -11.02
C LEU A 247 10.28 30.94 -10.90
N VAL A 248 9.32 30.61 -10.02
CA VAL A 248 8.16 31.48 -9.76
C VAL A 248 8.63 32.84 -9.24
N LYS A 249 9.61 32.90 -8.34
CA LYS A 249 10.20 34.18 -7.91
C LYS A 249 10.77 34.96 -9.08
N GLY A 250 11.57 34.33 -9.94
CA GLY A 250 12.19 34.98 -11.10
C GLY A 250 11.15 35.61 -12.03
N LYS A 251 10.17 34.80 -12.46
CA LYS A 251 9.10 35.26 -13.37
C LYS A 251 8.27 36.40 -12.80
N LEU A 252 7.91 36.33 -11.52
CA LEU A 252 7.17 37.40 -10.87
C LEU A 252 8.00 38.69 -10.69
N ILE A 253 9.31 38.56 -10.44
CA ILE A 253 10.22 39.71 -10.39
C ILE A 253 10.31 40.37 -11.77
N ASP A 254 10.40 39.60 -12.85
CA ASP A 254 10.45 40.12 -14.21
C ASP A 254 9.17 40.90 -14.58
N LEU A 255 8.00 40.38 -14.19
CA LEU A 255 6.72 41.09 -14.32
C LEU A 255 6.66 42.38 -13.48
N GLY A 256 7.31 42.40 -12.32
CA GLY A 256 7.44 43.61 -11.48
C GLY A 256 8.39 44.65 -12.05
N LEU A 257 9.55 44.22 -12.55
CA LEU A 257 10.56 45.10 -13.16
C LEU A 257 10.04 45.74 -14.46
N SER A 258 9.22 45.02 -15.21
CA SER A 258 8.51 45.55 -16.38
C SER A 258 7.32 46.45 -16.02
N GLN A 259 7.06 46.69 -14.73
CA GLN A 259 5.95 47.49 -14.21
C GLN A 259 4.57 47.00 -14.67
N VAL A 260 4.47 45.73 -15.03
CA VAL A 260 3.24 45.10 -15.49
C VAL A 260 2.32 44.78 -14.31
N ILE A 261 2.90 44.43 -13.16
CA ILE A 261 2.19 44.21 -11.89
C ILE A 261 2.91 44.87 -10.72
N GLU A 262 2.14 45.31 -9.73
CA GLU A 262 2.69 45.92 -8.53
C GLU A 262 3.28 44.88 -7.56
N LYS A 263 4.22 45.33 -6.72
CA LYS A 263 4.91 44.52 -5.71
C LYS A 263 3.96 43.80 -4.76
N GLU A 264 2.84 44.43 -4.38
CA GLU A 264 1.84 43.79 -3.51
C GLU A 264 1.16 42.61 -4.21
N THR A 265 0.84 42.74 -5.49
CA THR A 265 0.26 41.68 -6.31
C THR A 265 1.24 40.53 -6.50
N ILE A 266 2.53 40.83 -6.72
CA ILE A 266 3.60 39.80 -6.78
C ILE A 266 3.64 38.97 -5.50
N SER A 267 3.65 39.62 -4.33
CA SER A 267 3.68 38.92 -3.05
C SER A 267 2.46 38.01 -2.88
N LYS A 268 1.26 38.48 -3.25
CA LYS A 268 0.03 37.69 -3.18
C LYS A 268 0.06 36.47 -4.11
N ILE A 269 0.55 36.63 -5.35
CA ILE A 269 0.69 35.50 -6.29
C ILE A 269 1.68 34.48 -5.74
N PHE A 270 2.85 34.93 -5.28
CA PHE A 270 3.88 34.06 -4.75
C PHE A 270 3.40 33.29 -3.51
N GLU A 271 2.77 33.98 -2.57
CA GLU A 271 2.23 33.37 -1.35
C GLU A 271 1.12 32.37 -1.67
N THR A 272 0.26 32.66 -2.65
CA THR A 272 -0.80 31.74 -3.08
C THR A 272 -0.23 30.46 -3.71
N LEU A 273 0.85 30.57 -4.50
CA LEU A 273 1.48 29.42 -5.15
C LEU A 273 2.35 28.59 -4.19
N ILE A 274 3.19 29.25 -3.39
CA ILE A 274 4.28 28.62 -2.64
C ILE A 274 3.94 28.41 -1.15
N ASP A 275 2.85 29.01 -0.65
CA ASP A 275 2.47 29.01 0.78
C ASP A 275 3.61 29.53 1.68
N GLN A 276 4.47 30.40 1.14
CA GLN A 276 5.60 31.02 1.82
C GLN A 276 5.59 32.53 1.59
N LYS A 277 5.98 33.30 2.61
CA LYS A 277 6.10 34.76 2.49
C LYS A 277 7.11 35.14 1.42
N PHE A 278 6.73 36.05 0.53
CA PHE A 278 7.63 36.59 -0.46
C PHE A 278 8.64 37.54 0.21
N GLN A 279 9.91 37.17 0.19
CA GLN A 279 11.02 38.04 0.62
C GLN A 279 11.76 38.50 -0.64
N LEU A 280 11.57 39.76 -1.02
CA LEU A 280 12.50 40.42 -1.93
C LEU A 280 13.81 40.62 -1.17
N LEU A 281 14.93 40.24 -1.78
CA LEU A 281 16.25 40.61 -1.28
C LEU A 281 16.27 42.14 -1.11
N ASN A 282 16.54 42.59 0.12
CA ASN A 282 16.79 43.99 0.44
C ASN A 282 18.07 44.48 -0.26
#